data_AF-A0A1F5G4R2-F1
#
_entry.id   AF-A0A1F5G4R2-F1
#
_cell.length_a   1.000
_cell.length_b   1.000
_cell.length_c   1.000
_cell.angle_alpha   90.00
_cell.angle_beta   90.00
_cell.angle_gamma   90.00
#
_symmetry.space_group_name_H-M   'P 1'
#
loop_
_entity.id
_entity.type
_entity.pdbx_description
1 polymer ?
#
loop_
_entity_poly.entity_id
_entity_poly.type
_entity_poly.pdbx_seq_one_letter_code
_entity_poly.pdbx_strand_id
1 'polypeptide(L)'
;MPKALKILILLLATVTIGIYASNIPQIKAKITPPKNEVEITKPQKPSAQIAQTDLQITKEGQVVKGQNSSLPTLYIPGDLKIEEGQKVEDKNIIFAASVAGLVAKTDFHPASIRLLSKDEIALYETDQTVAIFSSRKSPDQQVDSLQQVLAASKIEGTKLAKIDLRFDKPTVTFK
;
A
#
# COMPACT_ATOMS: atom_id res chain seq x y z
N MET A 1 -11.63 -35.66 -29.91
CA MET A 1 -12.12 -36.05 -28.56
C MET A 1 -10.91 -36.39 -27.69
N PRO A 2 -10.88 -35.96 -26.41
CA PRO A 2 -9.65 -35.71 -25.68
C PRO A 2 -9.05 -36.93 -24.97
N LYS A 3 -7.74 -36.83 -24.76
CA LYS A 3 -6.83 -37.76 -24.06
C LYS A 3 -7.08 -37.71 -22.55
N ALA A 4 -7.25 -38.88 -21.93
CA ALA A 4 -7.43 -39.02 -20.49
C ALA A 4 -6.09 -39.16 -19.74
N LEU A 5 -5.97 -38.26 -18.76
CA LEU A 5 -5.30 -38.26 -17.46
C LEU A 5 -4.19 -39.28 -17.13
N LYS A 6 -3.07 -38.70 -16.68
CA LYS A 6 -1.83 -39.30 -16.25
C LYS A 6 -1.83 -39.65 -14.75
N ILE A 7 -1.23 -40.81 -14.45
CA ILE A 7 -0.38 -41.15 -13.30
C ILE A 7 -1.08 -41.57 -11.99
N LEU A 8 -1.04 -42.89 -11.75
CA LEU A 8 -1.15 -43.57 -10.46
C LEU A 8 0.23 -44.16 -10.15
N ILE A 9 0.89 -43.72 -9.06
CA ILE A 9 2.17 -44.30 -8.60
C ILE A 9 1.93 -45.09 -7.30
N LEU A 10 1.94 -46.41 -7.50
CA LEU A 10 2.55 -47.50 -6.73
C LEU A 10 3.24 -47.14 -5.40
N LEU A 11 2.93 -47.89 -4.34
CA LEU A 11 3.92 -48.73 -3.65
C LEU A 11 3.21 -49.78 -2.78
N LEU A 12 3.18 -51.03 -3.26
CA LEU A 12 2.86 -52.21 -2.46
C LEU A 12 4.18 -52.77 -1.95
N ALA A 13 4.42 -52.70 -0.64
CA ALA A 13 5.48 -53.46 0.01
C ALA A 13 4.86 -54.67 0.70
N THR A 14 5.06 -55.84 0.10
CA THR A 14 4.82 -57.16 0.70
C THR A 14 5.84 -57.39 1.82
N VAL A 15 5.40 -57.72 3.03
CA VAL A 15 6.24 -58.36 4.05
C VAL A 15 5.47 -59.48 4.75
N THR A 16 6.12 -60.64 4.72
CA THR A 16 5.86 -61.95 5.32
C THR A 16 5.39 -61.92 6.77
N ILE A 17 4.42 -62.79 7.08
CA ILE A 17 3.89 -63.07 8.41
C ILE A 17 4.92 -63.90 9.21
N GLY A 18 5.52 -63.29 10.22
CA GLY A 18 6.17 -63.97 11.33
C GLY A 18 5.45 -63.58 12.61
N ILE A 19 4.77 -64.54 13.23
CA ILE A 19 4.05 -64.34 14.50
C ILE A 19 5.08 -64.31 15.61
N TYR A 20 5.27 -63.15 16.24
CA TYR A 20 5.86 -63.06 17.58
C TYR A 20 5.03 -62.09 18.42
N ALA A 21 4.51 -62.60 19.52
CA ALA A 21 3.73 -61.84 20.48
C ALA A 21 4.63 -60.82 21.20
N SER A 22 4.27 -59.54 21.11
CA SER A 22 4.77 -58.50 22.00
C SER A 22 3.63 -57.53 22.31
N ASN A 23 3.33 -57.36 23.60
CA ASN A 23 2.40 -56.36 24.12
C ASN A 23 2.84 -54.95 23.68
N ILE A 24 2.23 -54.40 22.64
CA ILE A 24 2.43 -53.00 22.24
C ILE A 24 1.33 -52.18 22.93
N PRO A 25 1.65 -51.20 23.79
CA PRO A 25 0.64 -50.30 24.32
C PRO A 25 0.00 -49.53 23.17
N GLN A 26 -1.34 -49.46 23.13
CA GLN A 26 -2.05 -48.67 22.14
C GLN A 26 -1.74 -47.19 22.36
N ILE A 27 -0.81 -46.64 21.58
CA ILE A 27 -0.56 -45.20 21.54
C ILE A 27 -1.73 -44.57 20.78
N LYS A 28 -2.73 -44.07 21.51
CA LYS A 28 -3.74 -43.18 20.93
C LYS A 28 -3.05 -41.88 20.52
N ALA A 29 -2.63 -41.80 19.26
CA ALA A 29 -2.18 -40.54 18.67
C ALA A 29 -3.38 -39.58 18.62
N LYS A 30 -3.41 -38.61 19.53
CA LYS A 30 -4.33 -37.47 19.46
C LYS A 30 -3.80 -36.55 18.37
N ILE A 31 -4.33 -36.70 17.16
CA ILE A 31 -4.05 -35.77 16.06
C ILE A 31 -4.83 -34.49 16.35
N THR A 32 -4.14 -33.45 16.79
CA THR A 32 -4.71 -32.10 16.89
C THR A 32 -4.77 -31.54 15.47
N PRO A 33 -5.94 -31.13 14.95
CA PRO A 33 -6.02 -30.52 13.63
C PRO A 33 -5.18 -29.23 13.60
N PRO A 34 -4.49 -28.91 12.49
CA PRO A 34 -3.77 -27.66 12.38
C PRO A 34 -4.78 -26.52 12.55
N LYS A 35 -4.56 -25.69 13.57
CA LYS A 35 -5.31 -24.47 13.79
C LYS A 35 -4.90 -23.53 12.67
N ASN A 36 -5.67 -23.48 11.58
CA ASN A 36 -5.54 -22.43 10.58
C ASN A 36 -5.97 -21.12 11.26
N GLU A 37 -5.02 -20.44 11.89
CA GLU A 37 -5.19 -19.05 12.29
C GLU A 37 -5.19 -18.23 11.00
N VAL A 38 -6.39 -18.00 10.46
CA VAL A 38 -6.58 -16.97 9.45
C VAL A 38 -6.40 -15.65 10.17
N GLU A 39 -5.24 -15.04 10.03
CA GLU A 39 -5.01 -13.67 10.48
C GLU A 39 -5.90 -12.77 9.64
N ILE A 40 -7.05 -12.37 10.19
CA ILE A 40 -7.91 -11.36 9.59
C ILE A 40 -7.21 -10.02 9.75
N THR A 41 -6.34 -9.68 8.81
CA THR A 41 -5.72 -8.36 8.74
C THR A 41 -6.85 -7.35 8.61
N LYS A 42 -6.96 -6.42 9.57
CA LYS A 42 -8.00 -5.37 9.53
C LYS A 42 -7.96 -4.67 8.16
N PRO A 43 -9.11 -4.33 7.54
CA PRO A 43 -9.14 -3.60 6.29
C PRO A 43 -8.32 -2.31 6.46
N GLN A 44 -7.25 -2.18 5.67
CA GLN A 44 -6.41 -0.99 5.70
C GLN A 44 -7.19 0.17 5.08
N LYS A 45 -7.23 1.32 5.78
CA LYS A 45 -7.93 2.51 5.30
C LYS A 45 -7.23 3.04 4.03
N PRO A 46 -7.97 3.25 2.92
CA PRO A 46 -7.39 3.83 1.72
C PRO A 46 -6.95 5.28 1.93
N SER A 47 -5.90 5.69 1.23
CA SER A 47 -5.32 7.03 1.30
C SER A 47 -5.48 7.85 0.03
N ALA A 48 -5.72 7.21 -1.13
CA ALA A 48 -5.97 7.90 -2.39
C ALA A 48 -6.92 7.11 -3.31
N GLN A 49 -7.65 7.81 -4.17
CA GLN A 49 -8.43 7.24 -5.28
C GLN A 49 -7.53 7.15 -6.52
N ILE A 50 -7.55 6.03 -7.24
CA ILE A 50 -6.81 5.89 -8.50
C ILE A 50 -7.62 6.52 -9.63
N ALA A 51 -7.01 7.44 -10.37
CA ALA A 51 -7.67 8.19 -11.43
C ALA A 51 -8.35 7.27 -12.47
N GLN A 52 -9.56 7.64 -12.89
CA GLN A 52 -10.34 6.95 -13.94
C GLN A 52 -10.74 5.51 -13.60
N THR A 53 -10.70 5.12 -12.32
CA THR A 53 -11.10 3.78 -11.86
C THR A 53 -11.99 3.89 -10.62
N ASP A 54 -12.65 2.80 -10.25
CA ASP A 54 -13.30 2.60 -8.95
C ASP A 54 -12.36 1.95 -7.92
N LEU A 55 -11.05 2.09 -8.13
CA LEU A 55 -10.01 1.54 -7.28
C LEU A 55 -9.39 2.61 -6.38
N GLN A 56 -8.97 2.17 -5.20
CA GLN A 56 -8.29 2.97 -4.21
C GLN A 56 -7.01 2.26 -3.77
N ILE A 57 -6.10 3.03 -3.18
CA ILE A 57 -4.82 2.51 -2.71
C ILE A 57 -4.62 2.85 -1.22
N THR A 58 -4.11 1.91 -0.46
CA THR A 58 -3.72 2.11 0.95
C THR A 58 -2.32 2.71 1.03
N LYS A 59 -1.93 3.22 2.20
CA LYS A 59 -0.59 3.79 2.42
C LYS A 59 0.55 2.78 2.20
N GLU A 60 0.25 1.48 2.27
CA GLU A 60 1.18 0.37 2.02
C GLU A 60 1.16 -0.12 0.56
N GLY A 61 0.37 0.49 -0.31
CA GLY A 61 0.26 0.13 -1.72
C GLY A 61 -0.73 -0.99 -2.04
N GLN A 62 -1.60 -1.38 -1.09
CA GLN A 62 -2.64 -2.37 -1.37
C GLN A 62 -3.77 -1.72 -2.17
N VAL A 63 -4.17 -2.35 -3.26
CA VAL A 63 -5.28 -1.90 -4.10
C VAL A 63 -6.56 -2.55 -3.64
N VAL A 64 -7.59 -1.73 -3.45
CA VAL A 64 -8.92 -2.16 -3.01
C VAL A 64 -9.99 -1.46 -3.83
N LYS A 65 -11.15 -2.11 -3.99
CA LYS A 65 -12.30 -1.45 -4.60
C LYS A 65 -12.92 -0.45 -3.65
N GLY A 66 -13.27 0.72 -4.17
CA GLY A 66 -13.91 1.76 -3.37
C GLY A 66 -14.26 3.00 -4.16
N GLN A 67 -15.34 3.65 -3.74
CA GLN A 67 -15.74 4.96 -4.23
C GLN A 67 -15.90 5.87 -3.03
N ASN A 68 -14.85 6.64 -2.74
CA ASN A 68 -14.85 7.66 -1.69
C ASN A 68 -14.43 8.99 -2.33
N SER A 69 -15.35 9.94 -2.36
CA SER A 69 -15.15 11.26 -2.99
C SER A 69 -14.20 12.17 -2.23
N SER A 70 -13.85 11.85 -0.97
CA SER A 70 -13.00 12.72 -0.12
C SER A 70 -11.50 12.45 -0.24
N LEU A 71 -11.09 11.37 -0.91
CA LEU A 71 -9.67 11.04 -1.08
C LEU A 71 -9.05 11.84 -2.24
N PRO A 72 -7.77 12.22 -2.15
CA PRO A 72 -7.05 12.80 -3.28
C PRO A 72 -7.01 11.83 -4.46
N THR A 73 -7.08 12.36 -5.67
CA THR A 73 -6.94 11.56 -6.90
C THR A 73 -5.47 11.35 -7.25
N LEU A 74 -5.00 10.11 -7.20
CA LEU A 74 -3.67 9.69 -7.62
C LEU A 74 -3.67 9.32 -9.11
N TYR A 75 -2.82 10.00 -9.88
CA TYR A 75 -2.63 9.71 -11.29
C TYR A 75 -1.39 8.85 -11.49
N ILE A 76 -1.63 7.62 -11.91
CA ILE A 76 -0.62 6.60 -12.19
C ILE A 76 -0.31 6.61 -13.70
N PRO A 77 0.97 6.42 -14.12
CA PRO A 77 1.34 6.23 -15.52
C PRO A 77 0.53 5.11 -16.19
N GLY A 78 0.02 5.37 -17.40
CA GLY A 78 -0.95 4.48 -18.07
C GLY A 78 -0.39 3.14 -18.55
N ASP A 79 0.92 2.94 -18.51
CA ASP A 79 1.59 1.67 -18.79
C ASP A 79 1.52 0.68 -17.62
N LEU A 80 1.24 1.15 -16.40
CA LEU A 80 1.09 0.31 -15.23
C LEU A 80 -0.35 -0.20 -15.12
N LYS A 81 -0.53 -1.52 -15.26
CA LYS A 81 -1.81 -2.17 -14.98
C LYS A 81 -2.01 -2.33 -13.47
N ILE A 82 -3.15 -1.85 -12.98
CA ILE A 82 -3.54 -1.92 -11.58
C ILE A 82 -4.85 -2.70 -11.46
N GLU A 83 -4.85 -3.73 -10.62
CA GLU A 83 -6.02 -4.59 -10.37
C GLU A 83 -6.40 -4.64 -8.89
N GLU A 84 -7.67 -4.88 -8.59
CA GLU A 84 -8.15 -5.07 -7.21
C GLU A 84 -7.42 -6.23 -6.52
N GLY A 85 -7.03 -6.05 -5.25
CA GLY A 85 -6.32 -7.09 -4.49
C GLY A 85 -4.82 -7.15 -4.76
N GLN A 86 -4.32 -6.44 -5.77
CA GLN A 86 -2.90 -6.31 -6.04
C GLN A 86 -2.20 -5.47 -4.97
N LYS A 87 -0.96 -5.84 -4.62
CA LYS A 87 -0.03 -4.95 -3.94
C LYS A 87 0.89 -4.31 -4.97
N VAL A 88 0.87 -2.98 -5.04
CA VAL A 88 1.75 -2.22 -5.95
C VAL A 88 3.19 -2.34 -5.49
N GLU A 89 4.12 -2.57 -6.43
CA GLU A 89 5.55 -2.68 -6.17
C GLU A 89 6.34 -1.40 -6.51
N ASP A 90 5.75 -0.52 -7.32
CA ASP A 90 6.38 0.76 -7.66
C ASP A 90 6.55 1.61 -6.40
N LYS A 91 7.82 1.87 -6.05
CA LYS A 91 8.19 2.59 -4.84
C LYS A 91 7.64 4.01 -4.82
N ASN A 92 7.54 4.67 -5.96
CA ASN A 92 7.08 6.05 -6.02
C ASN A 92 5.56 6.13 -5.85
N ILE A 93 4.81 5.14 -6.36
CA ILE A 93 3.37 5.01 -6.10
C ILE A 93 3.10 4.71 -4.63
N ILE A 94 3.83 3.77 -4.04
CA ILE A 94 3.71 3.47 -2.60
C ILE A 94 4.05 4.70 -1.78
N PHE A 95 5.11 5.42 -2.13
CA PHE A 95 5.48 6.68 -1.49
C PHE A 95 4.37 7.74 -1.61
N ALA A 96 3.78 7.91 -2.80
CA ALA A 96 2.65 8.81 -3.03
C ALA A 96 1.45 8.48 -2.14
N ALA A 97 1.07 7.20 -2.06
CA ALA A 97 -0.02 6.73 -1.23
C ALA A 97 0.29 6.91 0.27
N SER A 98 1.54 6.73 0.67
CA SER A 98 2.02 6.96 2.04
C SER A 98 1.90 8.43 2.43
N VAL A 99 2.44 9.34 1.59
CA VAL A 99 2.33 10.80 1.79
C VAL A 99 0.87 11.23 1.85
N ALA A 100 0.00 10.74 0.96
CA ALA A 100 -1.43 11.04 0.99
C ALA A 100 -2.08 10.69 2.34
N GLY A 101 -1.74 9.53 2.90
CA GLY A 101 -2.28 9.09 4.19
C GLY A 101 -1.79 9.90 5.38
N LEU A 102 -0.56 10.42 5.32
CA LEU A 102 0.02 11.28 6.35
C LEU A 102 -0.52 12.71 6.25
N VAL A 103 -0.60 13.25 5.04
CA VAL A 103 -1.08 14.62 4.76
C VAL A 103 -2.54 14.80 5.15
N ALA A 104 -3.36 13.75 5.12
CA ALA A 104 -4.75 13.77 5.58
C ALA A 104 -4.93 14.17 7.07
N LYS A 105 -3.84 14.29 7.84
CA LYS A 105 -3.82 14.74 9.24
C LYS A 105 -3.27 16.18 9.40
N THR A 106 -3.07 16.88 8.30
CA THR A 106 -2.46 18.22 8.24
C THR A 106 -3.49 19.26 7.80
N ASP A 107 -3.13 20.54 7.82
CA ASP A 107 -3.95 21.63 7.26
C ASP A 107 -3.90 21.66 5.71
N PHE A 108 -3.12 20.79 5.06
CA PHE A 108 -3.03 20.67 3.60
C PHE A 108 -4.01 19.63 3.07
N HIS A 109 -4.87 20.02 2.14
CA HIS A 109 -5.98 19.20 1.64
C HIS A 109 -5.81 18.94 0.13
N PRO A 110 -5.03 17.91 -0.24
CA PRO A 110 -4.73 17.65 -1.64
C PRO A 110 -6.00 17.21 -2.39
N ALA A 111 -6.26 17.83 -3.53
CA ALA A 111 -7.25 17.37 -4.50
C ALA A 111 -6.66 16.30 -5.42
N SER A 112 -5.38 16.42 -5.78
CA SER A 112 -4.72 15.46 -6.67
C SER A 112 -3.26 15.23 -6.34
N ILE A 113 -2.77 14.06 -6.74
CA ILE A 113 -1.39 13.61 -6.62
C ILE A 113 -0.88 13.22 -8.01
N ARG A 114 0.28 13.74 -8.40
CA ARG A 114 0.96 13.44 -9.66
C ARG A 114 2.35 12.87 -9.38
N LEU A 115 2.73 11.82 -10.10
CA LEU A 115 4.14 11.42 -10.18
C LEU A 115 4.83 12.35 -11.19
N LEU A 116 5.86 13.08 -10.76
CA LEU A 116 6.58 14.04 -11.62
C LEU A 116 7.78 13.39 -12.32
N SER A 117 8.47 12.53 -11.59
CA SER A 117 9.61 11.75 -12.06
C SER A 117 9.68 10.44 -11.26
N LYS A 118 10.74 9.65 -11.43
CA LYS A 118 10.93 8.39 -10.71
C LYS A 118 10.94 8.56 -9.19
N ASP A 119 11.44 9.70 -8.71
CA ASP A 119 11.70 9.92 -7.29
C ASP A 119 10.95 11.14 -6.72
N GLU A 120 9.97 11.67 -7.46
CA GLU A 120 9.30 12.91 -7.12
C GLU A 120 7.80 12.83 -7.37
N ILE A 121 7.05 13.43 -6.46
CA ILE A 121 5.61 13.57 -6.54
C ILE A 121 5.21 15.01 -6.23
N ALA A 122 4.06 15.42 -6.74
CA ALA A 122 3.42 16.67 -6.37
C ALA A 122 1.99 16.42 -5.90
N LEU A 123 1.64 17.08 -4.80
CA LEU A 123 0.29 17.18 -4.27
C LEU A 123 -0.24 18.57 -4.57
N TYR A 124 -1.42 18.66 -5.17
CA TYR A 124 -2.07 19.91 -5.56
C TYR A 124 -3.37 20.08 -4.78
N GLU A 125 -3.54 21.23 -4.13
CA GLU A 125 -4.83 21.67 -3.58
C GLU A 125 -5.73 22.24 -4.68
N THR A 126 -7.02 22.43 -4.37
CA THR A 126 -8.00 23.04 -5.28
C THR A 126 -7.68 24.51 -5.59
N ASP A 127 -7.01 25.21 -4.67
CA ASP A 127 -6.64 26.62 -4.79
C ASP A 127 -5.29 26.83 -5.51
N GLN A 128 -4.77 25.78 -6.15
CA GLN A 128 -3.51 25.71 -6.90
C GLN A 128 -2.23 25.76 -6.06
N THR A 129 -2.32 25.70 -4.72
CA THR A 129 -1.14 25.48 -3.88
C THR A 129 -0.55 24.10 -4.17
N VAL A 130 0.77 24.02 -4.36
CA VAL A 130 1.46 22.76 -4.65
C VAL A 130 2.53 22.43 -3.61
N ALA A 131 2.53 21.18 -3.14
CA ALA A 131 3.59 20.61 -2.30
C ALA A 131 4.34 19.53 -3.09
N ILE A 132 5.66 19.67 -3.21
CA ILE A 132 6.53 18.75 -3.96
C ILE A 132 7.36 17.94 -2.97
N PHE A 133 7.35 16.62 -3.13
CA PHE A 133 8.06 15.67 -2.26
C PHE A 133 9.04 14.83 -3.06
N SER A 134 10.07 14.31 -2.39
CA SER A 134 10.96 13.30 -2.96
C SER A 134 10.87 11.98 -2.21
N SER A 135 10.76 10.88 -2.94
CA SER A 135 10.79 9.52 -2.39
C SER A 135 12.18 9.10 -1.89
N ARG A 136 13.22 9.91 -2.15
CA ARG A 136 14.58 9.73 -1.60
C ARG A 136 14.70 10.12 -0.14
N LYS A 137 13.67 10.76 0.42
CA LYS A 137 13.61 11.21 1.82
C LYS A 137 12.44 10.52 2.53
N SER A 138 12.48 10.52 3.87
CA SER A 138 11.37 9.98 4.67
C SER A 138 10.06 10.75 4.38
N PRO A 139 8.93 10.03 4.19
CA PRO A 139 7.63 10.68 4.03
C PRO A 139 7.21 11.43 5.31
N ASP A 140 7.44 10.83 6.49
CA ASP A 140 7.10 11.44 7.78
C ASP A 140 7.84 12.78 7.97
N GLN A 141 9.16 12.80 7.76
CA GLN A 141 9.98 14.02 7.92
C GLN A 141 9.55 15.14 6.97
N GLN A 142 9.18 14.81 5.74
CA GLN A 142 8.71 15.81 4.77
C GLN A 142 7.32 16.33 5.14
N VAL A 143 6.43 15.48 5.65
CA VAL A 143 5.10 15.90 6.12
C VAL A 143 5.18 16.75 7.39
N ASP A 144 6.09 16.43 8.32
CA ASP A 144 6.35 17.29 9.49
C ASP A 144 6.85 18.67 9.06
N SER A 145 7.76 18.71 8.07
CA SER A 145 8.25 19.96 7.50
C SER A 145 7.15 20.75 6.79
N LEU A 146 6.24 20.07 6.08
CA LEU A 146 5.06 20.69 5.48
C LEU A 146 4.19 21.34 6.56
N GLN A 147 3.87 20.63 7.65
CA GLN A 147 3.07 21.17 8.75
C GLN A 147 3.70 22.43 9.36
N GLN A 148 5.02 22.45 9.53
CA GLN A 148 5.74 23.63 10.03
C GLN A 148 5.60 24.84 9.09
N VAL A 149 5.75 24.64 7.78
CA VAL A 149 5.58 25.70 6.78
C VAL A 149 4.15 26.25 6.79
N LEU A 150 3.15 25.36 6.84
CA LEU A 150 1.73 25.76 6.89
C LEU A 150 1.42 26.56 8.15
N ALA A 151 1.92 26.12 9.31
CA ALA A 151 1.73 26.81 10.58
C ALA A 151 2.35 28.22 10.56
N ALA A 152 3.58 28.36 10.04
CA ALA A 152 4.24 29.65 9.92
C ALA A 152 3.47 30.60 8.99
N SER A 153 3.07 30.13 7.82
CA SER A 153 2.31 30.92 6.85
C SER A 153 0.96 31.40 7.39
N LYS A 154 0.28 30.56 8.18
CA LYS A 154 -0.98 30.90 8.86
C LYS A 154 -0.81 32.01 9.90
N ILE A 155 0.31 32.01 10.64
CA ILE A 155 0.63 33.06 11.63
C ILE A 155 0.94 34.38 10.93
N GLU A 156 1.69 34.33 9.83
CA GLU A 156 2.09 35.51 9.06
C GLU A 156 0.98 36.06 8.14
N GLY A 157 -0.08 35.28 7.91
CA GLY A 157 -1.16 35.64 6.99
C GLY A 157 -0.76 35.61 5.51
N THR A 158 0.30 34.87 5.17
CA THR A 158 0.81 34.78 3.80
C THR A 158 0.07 33.69 3.01
N LYS A 159 0.00 33.83 1.68
CA LYS A 159 -0.60 32.81 0.80
C LYS A 159 0.51 32.05 0.08
N LEU A 160 0.52 30.73 0.22
CA LEU A 160 1.52 29.86 -0.37
C LEU A 160 1.13 29.51 -1.82
N ALA A 161 2.08 29.62 -2.74
CA ALA A 161 1.92 29.11 -4.10
C ALA A 161 2.57 27.72 -4.23
N LYS A 162 3.78 27.54 -3.69
CA LYS A 162 4.54 26.29 -3.78
C LYS A 162 5.35 26.05 -2.51
N ILE A 163 5.42 24.79 -2.10
CA ILE A 163 6.27 24.28 -1.02
C ILE A 163 7.10 23.12 -1.58
N ASP A 164 8.40 23.28 -1.68
CA ASP A 164 9.31 22.27 -2.20
C ASP A 164 10.09 21.61 -1.06
N LEU A 165 9.70 20.37 -0.72
CA LEU A 165 10.19 19.60 0.43
C LEU A 165 11.35 18.66 0.07
N ARG A 166 11.79 18.70 -1.20
CA ARG A 166 12.88 17.86 -1.71
C ARG A 166 14.24 18.20 -1.07
N PHE A 167 14.39 19.41 -0.54
CA PHE A 167 15.60 19.93 0.09
C PHE A 167 15.55 19.79 1.62
N ASP A 168 16.69 19.80 2.30
CA ASP A 168 16.74 19.73 3.77
C ASP A 168 16.02 20.91 4.44
N LYS A 169 16.12 22.08 3.82
CA LYS A 169 15.31 23.26 4.15
C LYS A 169 14.26 23.44 3.06
N PRO A 170 12.95 23.36 3.38
CA PRO A 170 11.91 23.57 2.39
C PRO A 170 12.05 24.91 1.68
N THR A 171 11.86 24.92 0.36
CA THR A 171 11.81 26.17 -0.41
C THR A 171 10.37 26.56 -0.62
N VAL A 172 10.02 27.81 -0.29
CA VAL A 172 8.64 28.31 -0.33
C VAL A 172 8.52 29.43 -1.35
N THR A 173 7.44 29.41 -2.13
CA THR A 173 7.04 30.49 -3.03
C THR A 173 5.65 30.96 -2.63
N PHE A 174 5.44 32.27 -2.60
CA PHE A 174 4.17 32.90 -2.21
C PHE A 174 3.39 33.38 -3.44
N LYS A 175 2.08 33.58 -3.29
CA LYS A 175 1.20 34.15 -4.33
C LYS A 175 1.34 35.66 -4.44
#